data_AF-A0A4R1W6G4-F1
#
_entry.id   AF-A0A4R1W6G4-F1
#
_cell.length_a   1.000
_cell.length_b   1.000
_cell.length_c   1.000
_cell.angle_alpha   90.00
_cell.angle_beta   90.00
_cell.angle_gamma   90.00
#
_symmetry.space_group_name_H-M   'P 1'
#
loop_
_entity.id
_entity.type
_entity.pdbx_description
1 polymer ?
#
loop_
_entity_poly.entity_id
_entity_poly.type
_entity_poly.pdbx_seq_one_letter_code
_entity_poly.pdbx_strand_id
1 'polypeptide(L)'
;MLVETWTEDRIASATQFVAERISADFVETGLTIEFRIDPQWSGVDVSRGPESVVAVRGGHEFPLHLEGGTEQACWYAAYQMQDDVMGEHGRPWPELVDNSGGYVGVLSLPGEPPQIAAWELAGQPFCAVGHLQRACAAAGLKIKSL
;
A
#
# COMPACT_ATOMS: atom_id res chain seq x y z
N MET A 1 2.83 -27.97 -7.13
CA MET A 1 2.23 -26.71 -6.66
C MET A 1 1.13 -27.09 -5.68
N LEU A 2 1.34 -26.89 -4.39
CA LEU A 2 0.25 -26.98 -3.43
C LEU A 2 -0.58 -25.71 -3.64
N VAL A 3 -1.86 -25.86 -3.99
CA VAL A 3 -2.81 -24.75 -3.96
C VAL A 3 -2.90 -24.36 -2.50
N GLU A 4 -2.34 -23.20 -2.14
CA GLU A 4 -2.52 -22.68 -0.78
C GLU A 4 -4.01 -22.54 -0.53
N THR A 5 -4.49 -23.22 0.51
CA THR A 5 -5.90 -23.18 0.87
C THR A 5 -6.15 -21.87 1.62
N TRP A 6 -6.93 -20.99 1.01
CA TRP A 6 -7.41 -19.77 1.63
C TRP A 6 -8.60 -20.08 2.53
N THR A 7 -8.47 -19.81 3.82
CA THR A 7 -9.55 -19.89 4.81
C THR A 7 -10.03 -18.48 5.16
N GLU A 8 -11.23 -18.34 5.71
CA GLU A 8 -11.73 -17.04 6.18
C GLU A 8 -10.77 -16.39 7.19
N ASP A 9 -10.24 -17.15 8.16
CA ASP A 9 -9.26 -16.65 9.14
C ASP A 9 -7.96 -16.17 8.49
N ARG A 10 -7.50 -16.87 7.45
CA ARG A 10 -6.30 -16.49 6.70
C ARG A 10 -6.54 -15.22 5.90
N ILE A 11 -7.70 -15.08 5.26
CA ILE A 11 -8.08 -13.86 4.54
C ILE A 11 -8.14 -12.70 5.53
N ALA A 12 -8.80 -12.85 6.68
CA ALA A 12 -8.89 -11.82 7.70
C ALA A 12 -7.50 -11.40 8.21
N SER A 13 -6.63 -12.36 8.50
CA SER A 13 -5.26 -12.10 8.97
C SER A 13 -4.42 -11.40 7.90
N ALA A 14 -4.55 -11.81 6.64
CA ALA A 14 -3.84 -11.18 5.52
C ALA A 14 -4.33 -9.75 5.28
N THR A 15 -5.64 -9.51 5.30
CA THR A 15 -6.23 -8.18 5.18
C THR A 15 -5.77 -7.28 6.33
N GLN A 16 -5.77 -7.77 7.57
CA GLN A 16 -5.30 -7.02 8.73
C GLN A 16 -3.82 -6.63 8.58
N PHE A 17 -2.97 -7.58 8.16
CA PHE A 17 -1.56 -7.30 7.90
C PHE A 17 -1.38 -6.18 6.86
N VAL A 18 -2.12 -6.24 5.75
CA VAL A 18 -2.05 -5.20 4.71
C VAL A 18 -2.56 -3.86 5.27
N ALA A 19 -3.65 -3.85 6.02
CA ALA A 19 -4.23 -2.65 6.61
C ALA A 19 -3.26 -1.93 7.55
N GLU A 20 -2.55 -2.68 8.39
CA GLU A 20 -1.53 -2.13 9.30
C GLU A 20 -0.37 -1.49 8.55
N ARG A 21 0.09 -2.14 7.47
CA ARG A 21 1.21 -1.66 6.65
C ARG A 21 0.84 -0.38 5.90
N ILE A 22 -0.33 -0.34 5.27
CA ILE A 22 -0.79 0.85 4.56
C ILE A 22 -1.06 1.98 5.56
N SER A 23 -1.75 1.71 6.66
CA SER A 23 -2.05 2.73 7.66
C SER A 23 -0.77 3.36 8.24
N ALA A 24 0.30 2.57 8.43
CA ALA A 24 1.57 3.08 8.95
C ALA A 24 2.28 4.07 8.01
N ASP A 25 2.22 3.88 6.69
CA ASP A 25 2.87 4.80 5.73
C ASP A 25 2.04 6.04 5.45
N PHE A 26 0.71 5.89 5.43
CA PHE A 26 -0.22 6.96 5.06
C PHE A 26 -0.77 7.74 6.26
N VAL A 27 -0.31 7.46 7.49
CA VAL A 27 -0.82 8.10 8.72
C VAL A 27 -0.81 9.64 8.69
N GLU A 28 0.18 10.25 8.04
CA GLU A 28 0.32 11.72 7.98
C GLU A 28 -0.41 12.34 6.79
N THR A 29 -1.05 11.55 5.93
CA THR A 29 -1.77 12.08 4.76
C THR A 29 -3.19 12.51 5.09
N GLY A 30 -3.72 12.09 6.24
CA GLY A 30 -5.13 12.28 6.58
C GLY A 30 -6.06 11.34 5.80
N LEU A 31 -5.54 10.50 4.91
CA LEU A 31 -6.33 9.52 4.17
C LEU A 31 -6.51 8.24 5.00
N THR A 32 -7.71 7.68 4.90
CA THR A 32 -8.04 6.39 5.49
C THR A 32 -8.46 5.41 4.40
N ILE A 33 -8.05 4.15 4.58
CA ILE A 33 -8.44 3.03 3.71
C ILE A 33 -9.26 2.04 4.52
N GLU A 34 -10.34 1.56 3.94
CA GLU A 34 -11.18 0.51 4.50
C GLU A 34 -11.05 -0.75 3.64
N PHE A 35 -11.19 -1.92 4.27
CA PHE A 35 -11.17 -3.20 3.56
C PHE A 35 -12.47 -3.94 3.82
N ARG A 36 -13.09 -4.45 2.77
CA ARG A 36 -14.32 -5.23 2.84
C ARG A 36 -14.25 -6.46 1.95
N ILE A 37 -15.08 -7.46 2.27
CA ILE A 37 -15.28 -8.62 1.41
C ILE A 37 -16.51 -8.34 0.54
N ASP A 38 -16.31 -8.26 -0.77
CA ASP A 38 -17.33 -8.04 -1.77
C ASP A 38 -17.25 -9.14 -2.86
N PRO A 39 -18.00 -10.25 -2.69
CA PRO A 39 -17.95 -11.36 -3.65
C PRO A 39 -18.39 -10.96 -5.07
N GLN A 40 -19.26 -9.94 -5.20
CA GLN A 40 -19.74 -9.49 -6.49
C GLN A 40 -18.65 -8.81 -7.31
N TRP A 41 -17.62 -8.27 -6.65
CA TRP A 41 -16.46 -7.64 -7.30
C TRP A 41 -15.68 -8.62 -8.18
N SER A 42 -15.50 -9.85 -7.70
CA SER A 42 -14.71 -10.86 -8.40
C SER A 42 -15.37 -11.33 -9.71
N GLY A 43 -16.67 -11.07 -9.90
CA GLY A 43 -17.45 -11.57 -11.03
C GLY A 43 -17.60 -13.09 -11.07
N VAL A 44 -17.10 -13.80 -10.05
CA VAL A 44 -17.15 -15.25 -9.91
C VAL A 44 -18.00 -15.56 -8.67
N ASP A 45 -18.90 -16.53 -8.78
CA ASP A 45 -19.76 -17.01 -7.68
C ASP A 45 -18.96 -17.88 -6.68
N VAL A 46 -17.75 -17.44 -6.35
CA VAL A 46 -16.90 -18.01 -5.30
C VAL A 46 -17.19 -17.26 -4.02
N SER A 47 -17.71 -18.01 -3.07
CA SER A 47 -17.90 -17.58 -1.69
C SER A 47 -16.59 -17.04 -1.11
N ARG A 48 -16.53 -15.73 -0.82
CA ARG A 48 -15.57 -15.09 0.09
C ARG A 48 -14.11 -15.54 -0.08
N GLY A 49 -13.60 -15.55 -1.31
CA GLY A 49 -12.19 -15.83 -1.60
C GLY A 49 -11.27 -14.62 -1.40
N PRO A 50 -9.93 -14.78 -1.43
CA PRO A 50 -8.98 -13.66 -1.38
C PRO A 50 -9.21 -12.62 -2.49
N GLU A 51 -9.68 -13.04 -3.66
CA GLU A 51 -10.06 -12.21 -4.80
C GLU A 51 -11.30 -11.33 -4.54
N SER A 52 -12.07 -11.64 -3.49
CA SER A 52 -13.24 -10.87 -3.08
C SER A 52 -12.89 -9.73 -2.12
N VAL A 53 -11.63 -9.57 -1.73
CA VAL A 53 -11.23 -8.46 -0.83
C VAL A 53 -11.03 -7.20 -1.64
N VAL A 54 -11.79 -6.17 -1.28
CA VAL A 54 -11.80 -4.85 -1.92
C VAL A 54 -11.33 -3.82 -0.91
N ALA A 55 -10.46 -2.93 -1.35
CA ALA A 55 -10.07 -1.75 -0.62
C ALA A 55 -10.91 -0.55 -1.09
N VAL A 56 -11.31 0.29 -0.15
CA VAL A 56 -12.18 1.45 -0.37
C VAL A 56 -11.52 2.68 0.23
N ARG A 57 -11.34 3.71 -0.58
CA ARG A 57 -10.86 5.03 -0.14
C ARG A 57 -11.67 6.11 -0.84
N GLY A 58 -12.33 6.99 -0.08
CA GLY A 58 -12.90 8.24 -0.60
C GLY A 58 -13.83 8.12 -1.82
N GLY A 59 -14.49 6.97 -2.00
CA GLY A 59 -15.33 6.66 -3.18
C GLY A 59 -14.60 5.97 -4.34
N HIS A 60 -13.29 5.78 -4.25
CA HIS A 60 -12.49 4.89 -5.10
C HIS A 60 -12.47 3.49 -4.48
N GLU A 61 -12.82 2.47 -5.27
CA GLU A 61 -12.81 1.06 -4.86
C GLU A 61 -11.91 0.28 -5.81
N PHE A 62 -11.04 -0.58 -5.27
CA PHE A 62 -10.13 -1.41 -6.06
C PHE A 62 -9.91 -2.78 -5.40
N PRO A 63 -9.65 -3.84 -6.19
CA PRO A 63 -9.35 -5.15 -5.65
C PRO A 63 -8.01 -5.13 -4.90
N LEU A 64 -7.91 -5.89 -3.81
CA LEU A 64 -6.69 -5.94 -3.01
C LEU A 64 -5.63 -6.89 -3.60
N HIS A 65 -6.01 -7.79 -4.51
CA HIS A 65 -5.12 -8.80 -5.12
C HIS A 65 -4.44 -9.75 -4.12
N LEU A 66 -5.16 -10.17 -3.07
CA LEU A 66 -4.63 -11.09 -2.06
C LEU A 66 -4.27 -12.48 -2.60
N GLU A 67 -4.84 -12.90 -3.72
CA GLU A 67 -4.49 -14.15 -4.39
C GLU A 67 -2.99 -14.22 -4.79
N GLY A 68 -2.36 -13.06 -4.94
CA GLY A 68 -0.93 -12.91 -5.19
C GLY A 68 -0.06 -12.91 -3.92
N GLY A 69 -0.67 -12.96 -2.73
CA GLY A 69 -0.03 -12.88 -1.43
C GLY A 69 -0.05 -11.48 -0.81
N THR A 70 0.29 -11.40 0.47
CA THR A 70 0.22 -10.15 1.25
C THR A 70 1.16 -9.06 0.76
N GLU A 71 2.35 -9.42 0.25
CA GLU A 71 3.29 -8.42 -0.28
C GLU A 71 2.78 -7.83 -1.61
N GLN A 72 2.21 -8.65 -2.50
CA GLN A 72 1.56 -8.12 -3.71
C GLN A 72 0.41 -7.18 -3.35
N ALA A 73 -0.41 -7.56 -2.37
CA ALA A 73 -1.50 -6.72 -1.87
C ALA A 73 -1.00 -5.40 -1.23
N CYS A 74 0.06 -5.44 -0.42
CA CYS A 74 0.69 -4.23 0.12
C CYS A 74 1.23 -3.32 -0.99
N TRP A 75 1.92 -3.88 -1.98
CA TRP A 75 2.45 -3.10 -3.11
C TRP A 75 1.33 -2.43 -3.89
N TYR A 76 0.27 -3.17 -4.23
CA TYR A 76 -0.83 -2.64 -5.03
C TYR A 76 -1.66 -1.60 -4.26
N ALA A 77 -1.97 -1.85 -2.99
CA ALA A 77 -2.68 -0.89 -2.16
C ALA A 77 -1.87 0.40 -1.96
N ALA A 78 -0.56 0.30 -1.75
CA ALA A 78 0.31 1.48 -1.65
C ALA A 78 0.36 2.25 -2.98
N TYR A 79 0.34 1.56 -4.12
CA TYR A 79 0.34 2.16 -5.45
C TYR A 79 -0.94 2.99 -5.67
N GLN A 80 -2.10 2.39 -5.40
CA GLN A 80 -3.38 3.09 -5.54
C GLN A 80 -3.51 4.25 -4.56
N MET A 81 -3.11 4.05 -3.29
CA MET A 81 -3.13 5.10 -2.28
C MET A 81 -2.17 6.24 -2.62
N GLN A 82 -1.01 5.97 -3.23
CA GLN A 82 -0.09 7.00 -3.70
C GLN A 82 -0.76 7.90 -4.74
N ASP A 83 -1.42 7.31 -5.74
CA ASP A 83 -2.18 8.06 -6.75
C ASP A 83 -3.30 8.89 -6.11
N ASP A 84 -3.99 8.34 -5.13
CA ASP A 84 -5.04 9.00 -4.37
C ASP A 84 -4.55 10.21 -3.55
N VAL A 85 -3.38 10.10 -2.91
CA VAL A 85 -2.71 11.24 -2.23
C VAL A 85 -2.32 12.31 -3.24
N MET A 86 -1.71 11.91 -4.36
CA MET A 86 -1.30 12.87 -5.39
C MET A 86 -2.50 13.60 -6.00
N GLY A 87 -3.61 12.89 -6.22
CA GLY A 87 -4.86 13.45 -6.72
C GLY A 87 -5.50 14.44 -5.75
N GLU A 88 -5.53 14.13 -4.45
CA GLU A 88 -6.15 15.01 -3.44
C GLU A 88 -5.30 16.26 -3.15
N HIS A 89 -3.97 16.12 -3.09
CA HIS A 89 -3.08 17.21 -2.70
C HIS A 89 -2.42 17.94 -3.89
N GLY A 90 -2.59 17.44 -5.12
CA GLY A 90 -2.12 18.09 -6.34
C GLY A 90 -0.59 18.13 -6.49
N ARG A 91 0.13 17.18 -5.88
CA ARG A 91 1.61 17.12 -5.91
C ARG A 91 2.13 15.69 -5.70
N PRO A 92 3.37 15.38 -6.12
CA PRO A 92 3.98 14.08 -5.86
C PRO A 92 4.07 13.76 -4.37
N TRP A 93 3.84 12.50 -4.01
CA TRP A 93 4.00 11.97 -2.67
C TRP A 93 4.50 10.52 -2.73
N PRO A 94 5.37 10.07 -1.80
CA PRO A 94 6.00 10.85 -0.75
C PRO A 94 7.25 11.58 -1.28
N GLU A 95 7.23 12.92 -1.23
CA GLU A 95 8.39 13.75 -1.52
C GLU A 95 9.27 13.81 -0.26
N LEU A 96 10.53 13.42 -0.38
CA LEU A 96 11.53 13.44 0.69
C LEU A 96 12.30 14.75 0.68
N VAL A 97 12.47 15.31 1.87
CA VAL A 97 13.31 16.48 2.14
C VAL A 97 14.29 16.20 3.27
N ASP A 98 15.42 16.90 3.27
CA ASP A 98 16.36 16.88 4.38
C ASP A 98 15.86 17.73 5.57
N ASN A 99 16.64 17.78 6.66
CA ASN A 99 16.28 18.55 7.85
C ASN A 99 16.19 20.07 7.63
N SER A 100 16.83 20.60 6.59
CA SER A 100 16.77 22.00 6.19
C SER A 100 15.62 22.31 5.22
N GLY A 101 14.87 21.28 4.78
CA GLY A 101 13.83 21.39 3.77
C GLY A 101 14.35 21.30 2.34
N GLY A 102 15.62 20.94 2.15
CA GLY A 102 16.20 20.70 0.83
C GLY A 102 15.61 19.45 0.19
N TYR A 103 15.28 19.52 -1.10
CA TYR A 103 14.73 18.40 -1.86
C TYR A 103 15.74 17.24 -1.97
N VAL A 104 15.26 16.02 -1.73
CA VAL A 104 16.05 14.79 -1.86
C VAL A 104 15.54 13.91 -3.00
N GLY A 105 14.22 13.72 -3.10
CA GLY A 105 13.62 12.87 -4.12
C GLY A 105 12.15 12.62 -3.88
N VAL A 106 11.51 11.87 -4.78
CA VAL A 106 10.15 11.34 -4.59
C VAL A 106 10.27 9.82 -4.60
N LEU A 107 9.67 9.14 -3.62
CA LEU A 107 9.64 7.69 -3.66
C LEU A 107 8.58 7.20 -4.63
N SER A 108 8.85 6.06 -5.24
CA SER A 108 7.92 5.34 -6.11
C SER A 108 7.79 3.89 -5.67
N LEU A 109 6.79 3.20 -6.18
CA LEU A 109 6.74 1.74 -6.16
C LEU A 109 7.32 1.20 -7.48
N PRO A 110 8.04 0.06 -7.47
CA PRO A 110 8.54 -0.54 -8.70
C PRO A 110 7.39 -0.96 -9.62
N GLY A 111 7.64 -1.04 -10.92
CA GLY A 111 6.61 -1.38 -11.92
C GLY A 111 6.16 -2.85 -11.91
N GLU A 112 6.94 -3.75 -11.30
CA GLU A 112 6.58 -5.16 -11.09
C GLU A 112 6.55 -5.46 -9.58
N PRO A 113 5.63 -6.33 -9.12
CA PRO A 113 5.50 -6.65 -7.70
C PRO A 113 6.77 -7.37 -7.20
N PRO A 114 7.51 -6.75 -6.27
CA PRO A 114 8.71 -7.36 -5.70
C PRO A 114 8.34 -8.52 -4.77
N GLN A 115 9.33 -9.33 -4.38
CA GLN A 115 9.14 -10.32 -3.32
C GLN A 115 8.73 -9.69 -1.98
N ILE A 116 9.07 -8.41 -1.78
CA ILE A 116 8.72 -7.60 -0.61
C ILE A 116 8.28 -6.23 -1.12
N ALA A 117 7.05 -5.81 -0.82
CA ALA A 117 6.56 -4.49 -1.17
C ALA A 117 7.46 -3.41 -0.58
N ALA A 118 8.10 -2.62 -1.44
CA ALA A 118 9.08 -1.63 -1.04
C ALA A 118 8.92 -0.33 -1.82
N TRP A 119 9.12 0.77 -1.10
CA TRP A 119 9.35 2.08 -1.69
C TRP A 119 10.76 2.13 -2.27
N GLU A 120 10.89 2.78 -3.42
CA GLU A 120 12.16 3.00 -4.11
C GLU A 120 12.50 4.48 -4.18
N LEU A 121 13.78 4.79 -4.02
CA LEU A 121 14.35 6.10 -4.29
C LEU A 121 15.32 5.96 -5.47
N ALA A 122 15.05 6.65 -6.58
CA ALA A 122 15.86 6.58 -7.79
C ALA A 122 16.11 5.13 -8.29
N GLY A 123 15.07 4.28 -8.23
CA GLY A 123 15.12 2.88 -8.68
C GLY A 123 15.92 1.96 -7.77
N GLN A 124 16.20 2.36 -6.52
CA GLN A 124 16.82 1.53 -5.51
C GLN A 124 15.86 1.34 -4.33
N PRO A 125 15.72 0.12 -3.77
CA PRO A 125 14.91 -0.10 -2.58
C PRO A 125 15.33 0.82 -1.42
N PHE A 126 14.37 1.57 -0.89
CA PHE A 126 14.56 2.48 0.24
C PHE A 126 14.08 1.82 1.53
N CYS A 127 12.81 1.40 1.58
CA CYS A 127 12.26 0.68 2.71
C CYS A 127 11.06 -0.17 2.29
N ALA A 128 10.71 -1.16 3.12
CA ALA A 128 9.44 -1.87 2.95
C ALA A 128 8.25 -0.91 3.16
N VAL A 129 7.13 -1.19 2.50
CA VAL A 129 5.83 -0.55 2.79
C VAL A 129 5.51 -0.74 4.28
N GLY A 130 4.82 0.18 4.95
CA GLY A 130 4.59 0.20 6.41
C GLY A 130 5.80 0.54 7.29
N HIS A 131 6.92 0.95 6.69
CA HIS A 131 8.11 1.40 7.40
C HIS A 131 8.58 2.79 6.99
N LEU A 132 7.83 3.51 6.15
CA LEU A 132 8.26 4.76 5.52
C LEU A 132 8.71 5.80 6.55
N GLN A 133 7.88 6.05 7.57
CA GLN A 133 8.17 7.04 8.61
C GLN A 133 9.46 6.70 9.38
N ARG A 134 9.63 5.43 9.75
CA ARG A 134 10.83 4.95 10.48
C ARG A 134 12.07 5.02 9.61
N ALA A 135 11.96 4.67 8.34
CA ALA A 135 13.06 4.72 7.38
C ALA A 135 13.52 6.16 7.13
N CYS A 136 12.58 7.10 6.93
CA CYS A 136 12.87 8.53 6.83
C CYS A 136 13.62 9.03 8.08
N ALA A 137 13.09 8.73 9.27
CA ALA A 137 13.74 9.13 10.52
C ALA A 137 15.17 8.56 10.67
N ALA A 138 15.36 7.28 10.34
CA ALA A 138 16.68 6.64 10.39
C ALA A 138 17.68 7.23 9.38
N ALA A 139 17.20 7.68 8.21
CA ALA A 139 18.00 8.33 7.18
C ALA A 139 18.23 9.84 7.44
N GLY A 140 17.64 10.41 8.50
CA GLY A 140 17.69 11.86 8.75
C GLY A 140 16.87 12.69 7.74
N LEU A 141 15.85 12.08 7.14
CA LEU A 141 14.95 12.65 6.15
C LEU A 141 13.55 12.87 6.73
N LYS A 142 12.76 13.70 6.04
CA LYS A 142 11.34 13.92 6.34
C LYS A 142 10.51 13.73 5.07
N ILE A 143 9.27 13.30 5.24
CA ILE A 143 8.27 13.45 4.18
C ILE A 143 7.81 14.90 4.22
N LYS A 144 7.82 15.58 3.08
CA LYS A 144 7.34 16.95 2.99
C LYS A 144 5.85 16.99 3.28
N SER A 145 5.46 17.77 4.28
CA SER A 145 4.06 17.96 4.70
C SER A 145 3.15 18.26 3.50
N LEU A 146 1.98 17.64 3.48
CA LEU A 146 0.97 17.81 2.44
C LEU A 146 0.18 19.12 2.58
#